data_AF-A0A3M1IAU1-F1
#
_entry.id   AF-A0A3M1IAU1-F1
#
_cell.length_a   1.000
_cell.length_b   1.000
_cell.length_c   1.000
_cell.angle_alpha   90.00
_cell.angle_beta   90.00
_cell.angle_gamma   90.00
#
_symmetry.space_group_name_H-M   'P 1'
#
loop_
_entity.id
_entity.type
_entity.pdbx_description
1 polymer ?
#
loop_
_entity_poly.entity_id
_entity_poly.type
_entity_poly.pdbx_seq_one_letter_code
_entity_poly.pdbx_strand_id
1 'polypeptide(L)'
;MKDMRLSLVLLSLLLALTLACASAPIPSERLKAEPVEGYLVEVPADRAWGDSGVSLHTGQVFYVAYLSGLVADGETALTDASGSGYVCGHAGCCEPLPEAPRGALIGRLGREVFYIGNGGEFTAPASGRLFLRMNDCDEGLYDNHGAWQILIVP
;
A
#
# COMPACT_ATOMS: atom_id res chain seq x y z
N MET A 1 25.35 -79.25 19.31
CA MET A 1 24.19 -78.69 18.57
C MET A 1 23.05 -78.30 19.53
N LYS A 2 23.35 -77.39 20.43
CA LYS A 2 22.45 -76.51 21.19
C LYS A 2 23.27 -75.21 21.33
N ASP A 3 22.66 -74.08 21.60
CA ASP A 3 23.39 -72.81 21.88
C ASP A 3 23.65 -71.85 20.70
N MET A 4 23.10 -72.07 19.50
CA MET A 4 23.14 -71.05 18.43
C MET A 4 21.78 -70.42 18.10
N ARG A 5 20.73 -70.76 18.85
CA ARG A 5 19.37 -70.22 18.64
C ARG A 5 18.99 -69.07 19.58
N LEU A 6 19.74 -68.85 20.67
CA LEU A 6 19.40 -67.81 21.65
C LEU A 6 20.01 -66.43 21.31
N SER A 7 21.13 -66.38 20.57
CA SER A 7 21.76 -65.12 20.15
C SER A 7 21.03 -64.36 19.04
N LEU A 8 20.23 -65.03 18.19
CA LEU A 8 19.54 -64.35 17.09
C LEU A 8 18.21 -63.70 17.49
N VAL A 9 17.57 -64.16 18.57
CA VAL A 9 16.28 -63.61 19.01
C VAL A 9 16.47 -62.28 19.78
N LEU A 10 17.59 -62.13 20.51
CA LEU A 10 17.89 -60.89 21.22
C LEU A 10 18.49 -59.80 20.32
N LEU A 11 19.12 -60.17 19.19
CA LEU A 11 19.62 -59.17 18.22
C LEU A 11 18.53 -58.66 17.27
N SER A 12 17.42 -59.41 17.11
CA SER A 12 16.27 -58.97 16.30
C SER A 12 15.33 -58.02 17.05
N LEU A 13 15.37 -57.98 18.39
CA LEU A 13 14.52 -57.07 19.18
C LEU A 13 15.10 -55.66 19.35
N LEU A 14 16.40 -55.44 19.10
CA LEU A 14 17.04 -54.12 19.16
C LEU A 14 17.01 -53.35 17.83
N LEU A 15 16.50 -53.96 16.74
CA LEU A 15 16.36 -53.30 15.44
C LEU A 15 14.93 -52.78 15.17
N ALA A 16 14.07 -52.75 16.20
CA ALA A 16 12.68 -52.32 16.08
C ALA A 16 12.38 -50.99 16.79
N LEU A 17 13.41 -50.16 17.07
CA LEU A 17 13.25 -48.92 17.84
C LEU A 17 13.96 -47.70 17.22
N THR A 18 13.91 -47.50 15.91
CA THR A 18 14.31 -46.20 15.30
C THR A 18 13.49 -45.75 14.10
N LEU A 19 12.44 -46.46 13.68
CA LEU A 19 11.63 -46.05 12.54
C LEU A 19 10.23 -45.62 12.96
N ALA A 20 10.11 -44.41 13.48
CA ALA A 20 8.92 -43.57 13.27
C ALA A 20 9.15 -42.14 13.81
N CYS A 21 10.18 -41.44 13.33
CA CYS A 21 9.95 -40.02 13.05
C CYS A 21 9.10 -39.99 11.78
N ALA A 22 7.79 -40.19 11.94
CA ALA A 22 6.85 -39.89 10.88
C ALA A 22 6.99 -38.39 10.62
N SER A 23 7.70 -38.03 9.55
CA SER A 23 7.62 -36.72 8.95
C SER A 23 6.18 -36.57 8.44
N ALA A 24 5.30 -36.11 9.32
CA ALA A 24 4.00 -35.62 8.90
C ALA A 24 4.29 -34.54 7.84
N PRO A 25 3.80 -34.69 6.60
CA PRO A 25 3.95 -33.62 5.63
C PRO A 25 3.22 -32.41 6.22
N ILE A 26 3.96 -31.33 6.48
CA ILE A 26 3.36 -30.03 6.80
C ILE A 26 2.39 -29.76 5.65
N PRO A 27 1.09 -29.57 5.91
CA PRO A 27 0.16 -29.16 4.87
C PRO A 27 0.69 -27.86 4.28
N SER A 28 1.27 -27.94 3.08
CA SER A 28 1.53 -26.77 2.27
C SER A 28 0.18 -26.36 1.69
N GLU A 29 -0.69 -25.83 2.54
CA GLU A 29 -1.65 -24.86 2.05
C GLU A 29 -0.79 -23.70 1.54
N ARG A 30 -0.47 -23.75 0.25
CA ARG A 30 -0.05 -22.55 -0.47
C ARG A 30 -1.17 -21.54 -0.20
N LEU A 31 -0.85 -20.47 0.52
CA LEU A 31 -1.68 -19.28 0.56
C LEU A 31 -1.96 -18.93 -0.91
N LYS A 32 -3.19 -19.17 -1.34
CA LYS A 32 -3.65 -18.64 -2.62
C LYS A 32 -3.81 -17.15 -2.39
N ALA A 33 -2.99 -16.35 -3.06
CA ALA A 33 -3.27 -14.94 -3.18
C ALA A 33 -4.55 -14.82 -4.00
N GLU A 34 -5.63 -14.38 -3.37
CA GLU A 34 -6.82 -13.98 -4.11
C GLU A 34 -6.48 -12.72 -4.92
N PRO A 35 -6.83 -12.66 -6.21
CA PRO A 35 -6.69 -11.44 -6.98
C PRO A 35 -7.47 -10.31 -6.29
N VAL A 36 -6.80 -9.23 -5.93
CA VAL A 36 -7.48 -8.01 -5.46
C VAL A 36 -7.58 -7.06 -6.64
N GLU A 37 -8.78 -6.57 -6.91
CA GLU A 37 -9.00 -5.56 -7.95
C GLU A 37 -8.39 -4.22 -7.51
N GLY A 38 -7.65 -3.60 -8.42
CA GLY A 38 -7.03 -2.31 -8.22
C GLY A 38 -7.44 -1.32 -9.30
N TYR A 39 -7.45 -0.04 -8.93
CA TYR A 39 -7.77 1.09 -9.80
C TYR A 39 -6.47 1.80 -10.15
N LEU A 40 -6.19 1.93 -11.44
CA LEU A 40 -5.13 2.80 -11.94
C LEU A 40 -5.70 4.17 -12.23
N VAL A 41 -5.18 5.18 -11.54
CA VAL A 41 -5.69 6.55 -11.58
C VAL A 41 -4.55 7.48 -11.95
N GLU A 42 -4.73 8.22 -13.04
CA GLU A 42 -3.87 9.35 -13.37
C GLU A 42 -4.26 10.57 -12.53
N VAL A 43 -3.29 11.21 -11.91
CA VAL A 43 -3.48 12.44 -11.12
C VAL A 43 -2.64 13.56 -11.74
N PRO A 44 -3.26 14.43 -12.57
CA PRO A 44 -2.58 15.60 -13.13
C PRO A 44 -2.27 16.64 -12.05
N ALA A 45 -1.12 17.30 -12.16
CA ALA A 45 -0.68 18.34 -11.22
C ALA A 45 -1.41 19.68 -11.42
N ASP A 46 -1.96 19.91 -12.61
CA ASP A 46 -2.62 21.16 -13.04
C ASP A 46 -4.13 21.21 -12.72
N ARG A 47 -4.61 20.27 -11.90
CA ARG A 47 -6.04 20.12 -11.59
C ARG A 47 -6.31 20.19 -10.10
N ALA A 48 -7.50 20.71 -9.81
CA ALA A 48 -8.09 20.60 -8.48
C ALA A 48 -8.50 19.14 -8.21
N TRP A 49 -9.42 18.93 -7.27
CA TRP A 49 -9.90 17.59 -6.90
C TRP A 49 -10.42 16.78 -8.09
N GLY A 50 -9.71 15.71 -8.45
CA GLY A 50 -10.10 14.72 -9.44
C GLY A 50 -10.78 13.51 -8.80
N ASP A 51 -11.85 13.00 -9.40
CA ASP A 51 -12.55 11.80 -8.94
C ASP A 51 -11.77 10.54 -9.34
N SER A 52 -11.42 9.69 -8.37
CA SER A 52 -10.65 8.47 -8.62
C SER A 52 -11.46 7.30 -9.17
N GLY A 53 -12.80 7.38 -9.16
CA GLY A 53 -13.67 6.22 -9.45
C GLY A 53 -13.95 5.35 -8.22
N VAL A 54 -13.15 5.47 -7.17
CA VAL A 54 -13.21 4.58 -6.01
C VAL A 54 -14.23 5.06 -4.99
N SER A 55 -15.11 4.14 -4.56
CA SER A 55 -16.05 4.36 -3.45
C SER A 55 -15.60 3.55 -2.24
N LEU A 56 -15.51 4.22 -1.09
CA LEU A 56 -15.07 3.61 0.18
C LEU A 56 -16.15 3.81 1.24
N HIS A 57 -16.13 2.96 2.26
CA HIS A 57 -16.98 3.07 3.45
C HIS A 57 -16.15 3.51 4.64
N THR A 58 -16.71 4.31 5.57
CA THR A 58 -16.03 4.68 6.81
C THR A 58 -15.47 3.44 7.53
N GLY A 59 -14.19 3.49 7.92
CA GLY A 59 -13.50 2.39 8.58
C GLY A 59 -12.94 1.30 7.65
N GLN A 60 -13.22 1.37 6.34
CA GLN A 60 -12.63 0.47 5.36
C GLN A 60 -11.11 0.72 5.26
N VAL A 61 -10.33 -0.35 5.33
CA VAL A 61 -8.89 -0.30 5.06
C VAL A 61 -8.68 -0.38 3.56
N PHE A 62 -7.85 0.50 3.01
CA PHE A 62 -7.48 0.51 1.60
C PHE A 62 -5.98 0.83 1.45
N TYR A 63 -5.41 0.45 0.30
CA TYR A 63 -4.00 0.68 -0.01
C TYR A 63 -3.87 1.64 -1.18
N VAL A 64 -2.85 2.49 -1.12
CA VAL A 64 -2.45 3.36 -2.21
C VAL A 64 -0.98 3.13 -2.52
N ALA A 65 -0.59 3.17 -3.78
CA ALA A 65 0.80 3.14 -4.20
C ALA A 65 1.03 4.10 -5.36
N TYR A 66 2.03 4.97 -5.21
CA TYR A 66 2.62 5.67 -6.35
C TYR A 66 3.35 4.66 -7.23
N LEU A 67 3.06 4.67 -8.53
CA LEU A 67 3.70 3.78 -9.50
C LEU A 67 4.76 4.50 -10.31
N SER A 68 4.42 5.67 -10.86
CA SER A 68 5.27 6.42 -11.78
C SER A 68 4.73 7.84 -12.02
N GLY A 69 5.50 8.62 -12.78
CA GLY A 69 5.15 9.98 -13.19
C GLY A 69 5.93 11.04 -12.44
N LEU A 70 6.13 12.18 -13.07
CA LEU A 70 6.84 13.32 -12.49
C LEU A 70 5.93 14.52 -12.60
N VAL A 71 6.05 15.44 -11.65
CA VAL A 71 5.31 16.70 -11.66
C VAL A 71 6.25 17.87 -11.42
N ALA A 72 5.80 19.08 -11.73
CA ALA A 72 6.52 20.31 -11.43
C ALA A 72 5.57 21.37 -10.88
N ASP A 73 6.12 22.21 -10.02
CA ASP A 73 5.53 23.47 -9.53
C ASP A 73 6.34 24.62 -10.13
N GLY A 74 5.80 25.21 -11.20
CA GLY A 74 6.53 26.11 -12.09
C GLY A 74 7.81 25.47 -12.66
N GLU A 75 8.96 26.09 -12.41
CA GLU A 75 10.28 25.56 -12.81
C GLU A 75 10.83 24.49 -11.86
N THR A 76 10.18 24.26 -10.71
CA THR A 76 10.64 23.31 -9.69
C THR A 76 10.18 21.91 -10.05
N ALA A 77 11.11 21.08 -10.53
CA ALA A 77 10.85 19.66 -10.71
C ALA A 77 10.64 18.98 -9.34
N LEU A 78 9.46 18.40 -9.16
CA LEU A 78 9.13 17.56 -8.02
C LEU A 78 9.27 16.10 -8.44
N THR A 79 9.93 15.29 -7.62
CA THR A 79 10.35 13.95 -8.04
C THR A 79 9.24 12.92 -7.97
N ASP A 80 8.46 12.87 -6.89
CA ASP A 80 7.44 11.84 -6.69
C ASP A 80 6.23 12.40 -5.92
N ALA A 81 5.31 11.52 -5.56
CA ALA A 81 4.07 11.89 -4.88
C ALA A 81 4.27 12.34 -3.42
N SER A 82 5.48 12.25 -2.85
CA SER A 82 5.76 12.74 -1.49
C SER A 82 5.79 14.27 -1.38
N GLY A 83 5.91 14.96 -2.52
CA GLY A 83 6.04 16.41 -2.57
C GLY A 83 7.44 16.91 -2.22
N SER A 84 7.54 18.22 -1.99
CA SER A 84 8.79 18.90 -1.65
C SER A 84 9.16 18.76 -0.18
N GLY A 85 10.27 19.36 0.25
CA GLY A 85 10.61 19.49 1.67
C GLY A 85 9.88 20.65 2.39
N TYR A 86 9.08 21.44 1.68
CA TYR A 86 8.41 22.61 2.23
C TYR A 86 7.03 22.26 2.79
N VAL A 87 6.80 22.61 4.05
CA VAL A 87 5.52 22.51 4.74
C VAL A 87 5.17 23.90 5.26
N CYS A 88 3.97 24.39 4.94
CA CYS A 88 3.55 25.73 5.34
C CYS A 88 3.13 25.77 6.83
N GLY A 89 2.39 24.75 7.31
CA GLY A 89 2.22 24.44 8.73
C GLY A 89 1.37 25.43 9.55
N HIS A 90 0.48 26.20 8.90
CA HIS A 90 -0.44 27.09 9.62
C HIS A 90 -1.79 27.30 8.91
N ALA A 91 -2.80 27.73 9.65
CA ALA A 91 -4.17 27.88 9.14
C ALA A 91 -4.35 28.92 8.01
N GLY A 92 -3.42 29.87 7.86
CA GLY A 92 -3.45 30.87 6.78
C GLY A 92 -2.86 30.41 5.44
N CYS A 93 -2.42 29.16 5.33
CA CYS A 93 -1.85 28.62 4.08
C CYS A 93 -2.95 28.40 3.04
N CYS A 94 -2.61 28.53 1.76
CA CYS A 94 -3.56 28.31 0.67
C CYS A 94 -3.66 26.85 0.23
N GLU A 95 -2.70 26.00 0.62
CA GLU A 95 -2.72 24.57 0.37
C GLU A 95 -3.92 23.89 1.06
N PRO A 96 -4.60 22.92 0.40
CA PRO A 96 -5.72 22.19 1.00
C PRO A 96 -5.36 21.41 2.27
N LEU A 97 -4.10 21.01 2.41
CA LEU A 97 -3.57 20.36 3.62
C LEU A 97 -2.28 21.07 4.08
N PRO A 98 -2.39 22.15 4.87
CA PRO A 98 -1.25 23.00 5.26
C PRO A 98 -0.13 22.29 6.01
N GLU A 99 -0.47 21.23 6.76
CA GLU A 99 0.47 20.44 7.57
C GLU A 99 1.19 19.34 6.75
N ALA A 100 0.87 19.21 5.46
CA ALA A 100 1.53 18.28 4.56
C ALA A 100 2.48 19.00 3.60
N PRO A 101 3.47 18.30 3.02
CA PRO A 101 4.37 18.91 2.06
C PRO A 101 3.64 19.49 0.86
N ARG A 102 4.10 20.67 0.40
CA ARG A 102 3.66 21.26 -0.85
C ARG A 102 4.07 20.37 -2.01
N GLY A 103 3.15 20.18 -2.96
CA GLY A 103 3.35 19.32 -4.09
C GLY A 103 3.17 17.82 -3.80
N ALA A 104 2.68 17.44 -2.61
CA ALA A 104 2.41 16.03 -2.29
C ALA A 104 1.07 15.55 -2.84
N LEU A 105 0.91 14.25 -3.06
CA LEU A 105 -0.39 13.64 -3.27
C LEU A 105 -1.21 13.65 -1.98
N ILE A 106 -2.41 14.21 -2.07
CA ILE A 106 -3.40 14.23 -0.99
C ILE A 106 -4.72 13.61 -1.46
N GLY A 107 -5.42 13.02 -0.50
CA GLY A 107 -6.74 12.43 -0.69
C GLY A 107 -7.82 13.25 0.01
N ARG A 108 -9.04 13.17 -0.51
CA ARG A 108 -10.25 13.68 0.14
C ARG A 108 -11.37 12.67 0.09
N LEU A 109 -11.96 12.39 1.25
CA LEU A 109 -13.18 11.61 1.42
C LEU A 109 -14.18 12.42 2.23
N GLY A 110 -15.29 12.79 1.60
CA GLY A 110 -16.23 13.74 2.19
C GLY A 110 -15.56 15.10 2.45
N ARG A 111 -15.50 15.49 3.73
CA ARG A 111 -14.86 16.74 4.18
C ARG A 111 -13.42 16.54 4.68
N GLU A 112 -13.00 15.30 4.84
CA GLU A 112 -11.69 14.95 5.42
C GLU A 112 -10.64 14.92 4.31
N VAL A 113 -9.55 15.66 4.52
CA VAL A 113 -8.38 15.70 3.64
C VAL A 113 -7.20 15.07 4.38
N PHE A 114 -6.44 14.22 3.70
CA PHE A 114 -5.34 13.48 4.30
C PHE A 114 -4.15 13.35 3.35
N TYR A 115 -2.95 13.26 3.94
CA TYR A 115 -1.71 13.04 3.21
C TYR A 115 -1.62 11.59 2.74
N ILE A 116 -1.27 11.39 1.46
CA ILE A 116 -1.04 10.06 0.89
C ILE A 116 0.45 9.88 0.57
N GLY A 117 1.09 10.88 -0.04
CA GLY A 117 2.47 10.75 -0.47
C GLY A 117 2.65 9.64 -1.52
N ASN A 118 3.74 8.89 -1.39
CA ASN A 118 4.00 7.70 -2.22
C ASN A 118 3.10 6.49 -1.92
N GLY A 119 2.19 6.59 -0.95
CA GLY A 119 1.23 5.53 -0.63
C GLY A 119 1.45 4.89 0.74
N GLY A 120 0.74 3.78 0.98
CA GLY A 120 0.65 3.10 2.26
C GLY A 120 -0.71 2.44 2.49
N GLU A 121 -0.94 2.04 3.73
CA GLU A 121 -2.24 1.58 4.22
C GLU A 121 -3.00 2.76 4.85
N PHE A 122 -4.28 2.87 4.52
CA PHE A 122 -5.15 3.94 5.00
C PHE A 122 -6.45 3.36 5.53
N THR A 123 -7.06 4.05 6.50
CA THR A 123 -8.44 3.78 6.92
C THR A 123 -9.31 4.92 6.44
N ALA A 124 -10.37 4.61 5.69
CA ALA A 124 -11.28 5.60 5.15
C ALA A 124 -11.97 6.38 6.30
N PRO A 125 -11.74 7.70 6.43
CA PRO A 125 -12.30 8.48 7.54
C PRO A 125 -13.79 8.78 7.37
N ALA A 126 -14.31 8.65 6.14
CA ALA A 126 -15.70 8.86 5.78
C ALA A 126 -16.10 7.95 4.60
N SER A 127 -17.38 7.62 4.50
CA SER A 127 -17.96 6.96 3.33
C SER A 127 -18.11 7.95 2.17
N GLY A 128 -17.82 7.50 0.94
CA GLY A 128 -18.04 8.28 -0.27
C GLY A 128 -17.01 8.03 -1.36
N ARG A 129 -16.95 8.98 -2.31
CA ARG A 129 -15.97 8.97 -3.40
C ARG A 129 -14.63 9.53 -2.95
N LEU A 130 -13.55 8.81 -3.26
CA LEU A 130 -12.19 9.25 -3.03
C LEU A 130 -11.77 10.22 -4.15
N PHE A 131 -11.40 11.44 -3.77
CA PHE A 131 -10.83 12.42 -4.68
C PHE A 131 -9.33 12.59 -4.41
N LEU A 132 -8.56 12.85 -5.46
CA LEU A 132 -7.11 13.03 -5.41
C LEU A 132 -6.71 14.36 -6.05
N ARG A 133 -5.63 14.96 -5.55
CA ARG A 133 -4.94 16.08 -6.20
C ARG A 133 -3.53 16.26 -5.63
N MET A 134 -2.75 17.15 -6.27
CA MET A 134 -1.55 17.70 -5.69
C MET A 134 -1.86 18.74 -4.60
N ASN A 135 -1.09 18.74 -3.51
CA ASN A 135 -1.19 19.66 -2.40
C ASN A 135 -0.55 21.01 -2.77
N ASP A 136 -1.30 21.79 -3.51
CA ASP A 136 -0.94 23.13 -3.92
C ASP A 136 -2.18 24.04 -3.86
N CYS A 137 -1.93 25.33 -3.73
CA CYS A 137 -2.92 26.39 -3.74
C CYS A 137 -3.71 26.38 -5.05
N ASP A 138 -5.02 26.65 -4.97
CA ASP A 138 -5.88 26.65 -6.16
C ASP A 138 -5.42 27.67 -7.22
N GLU A 139 -4.89 28.81 -6.77
CA GLU A 139 -4.32 29.85 -7.63
C GLU A 139 -2.94 29.48 -8.20
N GLY A 140 -2.26 28.45 -7.67
CA GLY A 140 -0.97 27.93 -8.14
C GLY A 140 -1.09 26.73 -9.08
N LEU A 141 -2.30 26.24 -9.36
CA LEU A 141 -2.45 25.08 -10.23
C LEU A 141 -2.10 25.35 -11.70
N TYR A 142 -2.08 26.60 -12.14
CA TYR A 142 -1.98 26.96 -13.55
C TYR A 142 -0.57 26.76 -14.15
N ASP A 143 0.48 26.82 -13.33
CA ASP A 143 1.87 26.61 -13.70
C ASP A 143 2.41 25.24 -13.27
N ASN A 144 1.51 24.36 -12.81
CA ASN A 144 1.84 22.98 -12.54
C ASN A 144 1.82 22.15 -13.82
N HIS A 145 2.74 21.18 -13.88
CA HIS A 145 2.90 20.32 -15.05
C HIS A 145 3.11 18.85 -14.67
N GLY A 146 2.77 17.95 -15.59
CA GLY A 146 2.93 16.50 -15.40
C GLY A 146 1.76 15.84 -14.66
N ALA A 147 1.94 14.55 -14.38
CA ALA A 147 0.95 13.72 -13.72
C ALA A 147 1.60 12.49 -13.06
N TRP A 148 0.96 11.96 -12.03
CA TRP A 148 1.31 10.66 -11.44
C TRP A 148 0.35 9.56 -11.87
N GLN A 149 0.84 8.32 -11.88
CA GLN A 149 0.05 7.10 -11.97
C GLN A 149 -0.03 6.46 -10.58
N ILE A 150 -1.25 6.34 -10.05
CA ILE A 150 -1.53 5.87 -8.70
C ILE A 150 -2.34 4.58 -8.77
N LEU A 151 -1.92 3.56 -8.03
CA LEU A 151 -2.71 2.36 -7.79
C LEU A 151 -3.50 2.53 -6.49
N ILE A 152 -4.79 2.21 -6.53
CA ILE A 152 -5.66 2.16 -5.35
C ILE A 152 -6.26 0.78 -5.24
N VAL A 153 -6.18 0.17 -4.07
CA VAL A 153 -6.73 -1.16 -3.77
C VAL A 153 -7.69 -1.02 -2.57
N PRO A 154 -9.02 -1.03 -2.80
CA PRO A 154 -10.04 -0.85 -1.75
C PRO A 154 -10.15 -2.01 -0.77
#